data_AF-A0A7T2S9G8-F1
#
_entry.id   AF-A0A7T2S9G8-F1
#
_cell.length_a   1.000
_cell.length_b   1.000
_cell.length_c   1.000
_cell.angle_alpha   90.00
_cell.angle_beta   90.00
_cell.angle_gamma   90.00
#
_symmetry.space_group_name_H-M   'P 1'
#
loop_
_entity.id
_entity.type
_entity.pdbx_description
1 polymer ?
#
loop_
_entity_poly.entity_id
_entity_poly.type
_entity_poly.pdbx_seq_one_letter_code
_entity_poly.pdbx_strand_id
1 'polypeptide(L)'
;MKTVLALVAALATGSAFSADDPNAAVASGVVRMSASMNEMALACKHMSSQKVDEAKAKQKSATLSDLKVSEADYEKLYSAAASDFKKKWSSMSAQQQQQSCDQMKKMPTKP
;
A
#
# COMPACT_ATOMS: atom_id res chain seq x y z
N MET A 1 37.86 13.88 34.88
CA MET A 1 38.51 14.30 33.62
C MET A 1 39.10 13.03 33.00
N LYS A 2 38.84 12.59 31.78
CA LYS A 2 38.65 13.29 30.50
C LYS A 2 37.90 12.32 29.57
N THR A 3 36.94 12.89 28.86
CA THR A 3 36.12 12.33 27.78
C THR A 3 36.92 11.60 26.69
N VAL A 4 36.42 10.46 26.23
CA VAL A 4 36.67 9.97 24.87
C VAL A 4 35.33 9.78 24.16
N LEU A 5 34.99 10.82 23.40
CA LEU A 5 33.97 10.85 22.36
C LEU A 5 34.71 10.55 21.05
N ALA A 6 34.34 9.48 20.35
CA ALA A 6 34.55 9.30 18.90
C ALA A 6 33.85 8.00 18.48
N LEU A 7 32.67 8.08 17.86
CA LEU A 7 32.48 8.19 16.41
C LEU A 7 32.03 6.83 15.84
N VAL A 8 30.77 6.48 16.05
CA VAL A 8 30.08 5.48 15.22
C VAL A 8 29.32 6.25 14.15
N ALA A 9 30.06 6.68 13.14
CA ALA A 9 29.50 7.12 11.87
C ALA A 9 29.53 5.91 10.93
N ALA A 10 28.34 5.39 10.61
CA ALA A 10 27.99 4.71 9.35
C ALA A 10 26.90 3.67 9.63
N LEU A 11 25.65 4.03 9.32
CA LEU A 11 24.58 3.20 8.74
C LEU A 11 23.27 4.01 8.85
N ALA A 12 23.25 5.16 8.20
CA ALA A 12 22.02 5.91 7.97
C ALA A 12 22.03 6.56 6.58
N THR A 13 22.44 5.80 5.56
CA THR A 13 21.84 5.94 4.22
C THR A 13 20.50 5.20 4.22
N GLY A 14 19.65 5.52 5.20
CA GLY A 14 18.22 5.27 5.10
C GLY A 14 17.65 6.57 4.57
N SER A 15 17.19 6.54 3.33
CA SER A 15 16.45 7.63 2.69
C SER A 15 15.65 8.39 3.75
N ALA A 16 15.96 9.68 3.91
CA ALA A 16 15.11 10.61 4.63
C ALA A 16 13.78 10.68 3.89
N PHE A 17 12.92 9.70 4.10
CA PHE A 17 11.49 9.93 4.05
C PHE A 17 11.24 10.77 5.28
N SER A 18 11.11 12.08 5.10
CA SER A 18 10.60 12.99 6.12
C SER A 18 9.34 12.37 6.70
N ALA A 19 9.44 11.85 7.92
CA ALA A 19 8.37 11.21 8.65
C ALA A 19 7.50 12.25 9.41
N ASP A 20 7.58 13.52 9.02
CA ASP A 20 6.96 14.65 9.73
C ASP A 20 5.82 15.31 8.94
N ASP A 21 5.27 14.63 7.93
CA ASP A 21 4.00 15.04 7.33
C ASP A 21 2.91 14.00 7.66
N PRO A 22 1.99 14.29 8.60
CA PRO A 22 0.89 13.40 8.93
C PRO A 22 0.01 13.07 7.71
N ASN A 23 -0.09 13.96 6.71
CA ASN A 23 -0.78 13.68 5.47
C ASN A 23 -0.03 12.69 4.59
N ALA A 24 1.31 12.70 4.58
CA ALA A 24 2.10 11.72 3.83
C ALA A 24 1.98 10.29 4.41
N ALA A 25 1.92 10.17 5.75
CA ALA A 25 1.68 8.90 6.42
C ALA A 25 0.25 8.37 6.15
N VAL A 26 -0.75 9.25 6.26
CA VAL A 26 -2.15 8.92 5.95
C VAL A 26 -2.29 8.51 4.47
N ALA A 27 -1.72 9.28 3.55
CA ALA A 27 -1.79 8.97 2.13
C ALA A 27 -1.07 7.67 1.77
N SER A 28 0.08 7.40 2.38
CA SER A 28 0.76 6.12 2.24
C SER A 28 -0.11 4.96 2.73
N GLY A 29 -0.81 5.13 3.85
CA GLY A 29 -1.78 4.16 4.36
C GLY A 29 -2.93 3.91 3.37
N VAL A 30 -3.54 4.99 2.87
CA VAL A 30 -4.65 4.93 1.90
C VAL A 30 -4.21 4.24 0.62
N VAL A 31 -3.08 4.63 0.04
CA VAL A 31 -2.58 4.04 -1.22
C VAL A 31 -2.29 2.56 -1.07
N ARG A 32 -1.63 2.15 0.03
CA ARG A 32 -1.33 0.74 0.30
C ARG A 32 -2.60 -0.09 0.49
N MET A 33 -3.57 0.46 1.21
CA MET A 33 -4.86 -0.20 1.45
C MET A 33 -5.62 -0.38 0.14
N SER A 34 -5.78 0.69 -0.66
CA SER A 34 -6.47 0.63 -1.94
C SER A 34 -5.81 -0.34 -2.92
N ALA A 35 -4.49 -0.31 -3.04
CA ALA A 35 -3.75 -1.26 -3.87
C ALA A 35 -4.00 -2.71 -3.43
N SER A 36 -3.92 -2.98 -2.12
CA SER A 36 -4.16 -4.32 -1.59
C SER A 36 -5.60 -4.79 -1.81
N MET A 37 -6.58 -3.90 -1.66
CA MET A 37 -7.99 -4.21 -1.92
C MET A 37 -8.25 -4.52 -3.39
N ASN A 38 -7.66 -3.74 -4.29
CA ASN A 38 -7.74 -3.96 -5.73
C ASN A 38 -7.14 -5.30 -6.14
N GLU A 39 -5.93 -5.62 -5.67
CA GLU A 39 -5.30 -6.92 -5.93
C GLU A 39 -6.11 -8.08 -5.35
N MET A 40 -6.67 -7.91 -4.14
CA MET A 40 -7.53 -8.91 -3.53
C MET A 40 -8.83 -9.09 -4.33
N ALA A 41 -9.44 -8.01 -4.80
CA ALA A 41 -10.65 -8.06 -5.63
C ALA A 41 -10.39 -8.76 -6.98
N LEU A 42 -9.20 -8.58 -7.57
CA LEU A 42 -8.79 -9.33 -8.77
C LEU A 42 -8.57 -10.81 -8.46
N ALA A 43 -7.80 -11.12 -7.41
CA ALA A 43 -7.50 -12.49 -7.02
C ALA A 43 -8.76 -13.28 -6.68
N CYS A 44 -9.73 -12.64 -6.04
CA CYS A 44 -11.03 -13.22 -5.70
C CYS A 44 -12.07 -13.10 -6.82
N LYS A 45 -11.70 -12.59 -8.00
CA LYS A 45 -12.57 -12.38 -9.18
C LYS A 45 -13.82 -11.53 -8.89
N HIS A 46 -13.76 -10.65 -7.89
CA HIS A 46 -14.84 -9.71 -7.58
C HIS A 46 -14.85 -8.51 -8.52
N MET A 47 -13.68 -8.16 -9.06
CA MET A 47 -13.52 -7.12 -10.07
C MET A 47 -12.72 -7.67 -11.26
N SER A 48 -13.00 -7.17 -12.46
CA SER A 48 -12.14 -7.40 -13.64
C SER A 48 -10.93 -6.47 -13.57
N SER A 49 -9.87 -6.80 -14.33
CA SER A 49 -8.68 -5.93 -14.47
C SER A 49 -9.07 -4.51 -14.83
N GLN A 50 -9.93 -4.35 -15.83
CA GLN A 50 -10.41 -3.04 -16.27
C GLN A 50 -11.09 -2.24 -15.14
N LYS A 51 -11.95 -2.88 -14.34
CA LYS A 51 -12.60 -2.21 -13.21
C LYS A 51 -11.62 -1.81 -12.12
N VAL A 52 -10.56 -2.59 -11.92
CA VAL A 52 -9.49 -2.23 -11.01
C VAL A 52 -8.64 -1.08 -11.54
N ASP A 53 -8.34 -1.04 -12.84
CA ASP A 53 -7.63 0.08 -13.44
C ASP A 53 -8.43 1.38 -13.33
N GLU A 54 -9.74 1.32 -13.56
CA GLU A 54 -10.66 2.45 -13.35
C GLU A 54 -10.69 2.89 -11.87
N ALA A 55 -10.74 1.94 -10.93
CA ALA A 55 -10.72 2.24 -9.49
C ALA A 55 -9.38 2.85 -9.06
N LYS A 56 -8.26 2.32 -9.57
CA LYS A 56 -6.91 2.87 -9.36
C LYS A 56 -6.84 4.30 -9.88
N ALA A 57 -7.32 4.57 -11.10
CA ALA A 57 -7.30 5.91 -11.68
C ALA A 57 -8.09 6.92 -10.84
N LYS A 58 -9.30 6.55 -10.37
CA LYS A 58 -10.11 7.39 -9.47
C LYS A 58 -9.39 7.66 -8.14
N GLN A 59 -8.82 6.62 -7.54
CA GLN A 59 -8.10 6.73 -6.28
C GLN A 59 -6.81 7.56 -6.42
N LYS A 60 -6.08 7.40 -7.52
CA LYS A 60 -4.92 8.23 -7.88
C LYS A 60 -5.32 9.69 -7.92
N SER A 61 -6.34 10.06 -8.71
CA SER A 61 -6.80 11.44 -8.81
C SER A 61 -7.10 12.07 -7.45
N ALA A 62 -7.88 11.37 -6.60
CA ALA A 62 -8.21 11.86 -5.25
C ALA A 62 -6.98 11.98 -4.34
N THR A 63 -6.05 11.02 -4.41
CA THR A 63 -4.82 11.06 -3.60
C THR A 63 -3.91 12.22 -4.00
N LEU A 64 -3.79 12.50 -5.31
CA LEU A 64 -2.99 13.63 -5.80
C LEU A 64 -3.63 14.98 -5.45
N SER A 65 -4.96 15.10 -5.59
CA SER A 65 -5.68 16.35 -5.34
C SER A 65 -5.82 16.68 -3.86
N ASP A 66 -6.22 15.68 -3.06
CA ASP A 66 -6.71 15.88 -1.69
C ASP A 66 -5.60 15.67 -0.66
N LEU A 67 -4.70 14.72 -0.91
CA LEU A 67 -3.60 14.38 -0.01
C LEU A 67 -2.24 14.90 -0.48
N LYS A 68 -2.22 15.64 -1.61
CA LYS A 68 -1.03 16.31 -2.17
C LYS A 68 0.18 15.40 -2.37
N VAL A 69 -0.06 14.12 -2.62
CA VAL A 69 1.01 13.16 -2.97
C VAL A 69 1.47 13.43 -4.40
N SER A 70 2.75 13.26 -4.69
CA SER A 70 3.24 13.33 -6.07
C SER A 70 2.81 12.09 -6.86
N GLU A 71 2.68 12.20 -8.19
CA GLU A 71 2.37 11.06 -9.03
C GLU A 71 3.41 9.93 -8.90
N ALA A 72 4.69 10.30 -8.81
CA ALA A 72 5.79 9.35 -8.65
C ALA A 72 5.69 8.59 -7.32
N ASP A 73 5.38 9.28 -6.22
CA ASP A 73 5.22 8.65 -4.90
C ASP A 73 3.99 7.75 -4.85
N TYR A 74 2.88 8.17 -5.47
CA TYR A 74 1.69 7.34 -5.60
C TYR A 74 2.02 6.02 -6.32
N GLU A 75 2.64 6.07 -7.50
CA GLU A 75 2.96 4.86 -8.26
C GLU A 75 3.96 3.97 -7.53
N LYS A 76 4.94 4.56 -6.85
CA LYS A 76 5.89 3.82 -6.01
C LYS A 76 5.19 3.10 -4.85
N LEU A 77 4.30 3.79 -4.14
CA LEU A 77 3.56 3.21 -3.01
C LEU A 77 2.59 2.13 -3.47
N TYR A 78 1.87 2.38 -4.57
CA TYR A 78 0.90 1.44 -5.14
C TYR A 78 1.61 0.17 -5.63
N SER A 79 2.67 0.31 -6.42
CA SER A 79 3.42 -0.83 -6.97
C SER A 79 4.09 -1.67 -5.88
N ALA A 80 4.62 -1.04 -4.83
CA ALA A 80 5.16 -1.74 -3.67
C ALA A 80 4.07 -2.55 -2.96
N ALA A 81 2.91 -1.95 -2.69
CA ALA A 81 1.79 -2.62 -2.04
C ALA A 81 1.25 -3.80 -2.86
N ALA A 82 1.08 -3.61 -4.17
CA ALA A 82 0.63 -4.68 -5.07
C ALA A 82 1.63 -5.84 -5.12
N SER A 83 2.93 -5.53 -5.17
CA SER A 83 3.98 -6.55 -5.15
C SER A 83 4.01 -7.32 -3.84
N ASP A 84 3.88 -6.65 -2.71
CA ASP A 84 3.83 -7.28 -1.39
C ASP A 84 2.57 -8.12 -1.21
N PHE A 85 1.41 -7.65 -1.70
CA PHE A 85 0.20 -8.46 -1.73
C PHE A 85 0.43 -9.72 -2.55
N LYS A 86 0.95 -9.62 -3.78
CA LYS A 86 1.18 -10.78 -4.65
C LYS A 86 2.13 -11.80 -4.02
N LYS A 87 3.20 -11.35 -3.38
CA LYS A 87 4.11 -12.22 -2.62
C LYS A 87 3.37 -12.96 -1.50
N LYS A 88 2.64 -12.23 -0.65
CA LYS A 88 1.86 -12.81 0.45
C LYS A 88 0.81 -13.79 -0.07
N TRP A 89 0.05 -13.39 -1.08
CA TRP A 89 -0.98 -14.22 -1.72
C TRP A 89 -0.40 -15.51 -2.28
N SER A 90 0.72 -15.44 -2.99
CA SER A 90 1.38 -16.62 -3.55
C SER A 90 1.94 -17.58 -2.49
N SER A 91 2.27 -17.07 -1.29
CA SER A 91 2.73 -17.88 -0.17
C SER A 91 1.59 -18.52 0.63
N MET A 92 0.34 -18.09 0.42
CA MET A 92 -0.84 -18.67 1.10
C MET A 92 -1.25 -19.98 0.44
N SER A 93 -1.76 -20.91 1.23
CA SER A 93 -2.40 -22.12 0.70
C SER A 93 -3.70 -21.77 -0.03
N ALA A 94 -4.15 -22.65 -0.92
CA ALA A 94 -5.44 -22.47 -1.61
C ALA A 94 -6.61 -22.31 -0.62
N GLN A 95 -6.59 -23.01 0.51
CA GLN A 95 -7.60 -22.89 1.55
C GLN A 95 -7.58 -21.50 2.22
N GLN A 96 -6.39 -20.95 2.48
CA GLN A 96 -6.25 -19.60 3.02
C GLN A 96 -6.71 -18.53 2.02
N GLN A 97 -6.33 -18.67 0.75
CA GLN A 97 -6.79 -17.78 -0.33
C GLN A 97 -8.33 -17.79 -0.44
N GLN A 98 -8.94 -18.99 -0.43
CA GLN A 98 -10.40 -19.16 -0.45
C GLN A 98 -11.06 -18.46 0.76
N GLN A 99 -10.53 -18.68 1.96
CA GLN A 99 -11.04 -18.04 3.19
C GLN A 99 -10.95 -16.51 3.14
N SER A 100 -9.85 -15.96 2.60
CA SER A 100 -9.72 -14.51 2.41
C SER A 100 -10.78 -13.97 1.45
N CYS A 101 -11.05 -14.68 0.35
CA CYS A 101 -12.11 -14.29 -0.58
C CYS A 101 -13.51 -14.40 0.04
N ASP A 102 -13.76 -15.43 0.83
CA ASP A 102 -15.05 -15.61 1.51
C ASP A 102 -15.29 -14.54 2.59
N GLN A 103 -14.24 -14.09 3.27
CA GLN A 103 -14.33 -12.95 4.20
C GLN A 103 -14.67 -11.65 3.46
N MET A 104 -14.10 -11.43 2.27
CA MET A 104 -14.41 -10.24 1.48
C MET A 104 -15.89 -10.19 1.06
N LYS A 105 -16.47 -11.32 0.66
CA LYS A 105 -17.91 -11.42 0.33
C LYS A 105 -18.83 -11.14 1.52
N LYS A 106 -18.36 -11.45 2.73
CA LYS A 106 -19.14 -11.29 3.98
C LYS A 106 -19.04 -9.90 4.57
N MET A 107 -18.15 -9.04 4.07
CA MET A 107 -18.14 -7.64 4.48
C MET A 107 -19.43 -6.99 3.96
N PRO A 108 -20.31 -6.48 4.84
CA PRO A 108 -21.52 -5.83 4.41
C PRO A 108 -21.15 -4.60 3.59
N THR A 109 -21.57 -4.57 2.33
CA THR A 109 -21.70 -3.32 1.57
C THR A 109 -22.85 -2.55 2.20
N LYS A 110 -22.61 -1.87 3.33
CA LYS A 110 -23.65 -1.07 3.96
C LYS A 110 -24.02 0.07 2.98
N PRO A 111 -25.33 0.28 2.71
CA PRO A 111 -25.81 1.34 1.83
C PRO A 111 -25.52 2.74 2.37
#